data_AF-A0A833PEU4-F1
#
_entry.id   AF-A0A833PEU4-F1
#
_cell.length_a   1.000
_cell.length_b   1.000
_cell.length_c   1.000
_cell.angle_alpha   90.00
_cell.angle_beta   90.00
_cell.angle_gamma   90.00
#
_symmetry.space_group_name_H-M   'P 1'
#
loop_
_entity.id
_entity.type
_entity.pdbx_description
1 polymer ?
#
loop_
_entity_poly.entity_id
_entity_poly.type
_entity_poly.pdbx_seq_one_letter_code
_entity_poly.pdbx_strand_id
1 'polypeptide(L)'
;MNNESVLFGLTQSSDELKRSAYWLCGIGILFAWPMGVLIGYLLGHHLATTKLLGIDSIFPVVLFALTYKALKQKSTRKSAISGAFISLMTVPFLPTGIPILMSLFGLFVGRK
;
A
#
# COMPACT_ATOMS: atom_id res chain seq x y z
N MET A 1 3.86 -8.14 -12.13
CA MET A 1 4.57 -9.42 -11.89
C MET A 1 4.16 -9.90 -10.50
N ASN A 2 3.23 -10.86 -10.38
CA ASN A 2 2.74 -11.36 -9.09
C ASN A 2 3.44 -12.68 -8.74
N ASN A 3 3.96 -12.81 -7.52
CA ASN A 3 4.74 -13.96 -7.10
C ASN A 3 3.91 -15.26 -7.06
N GLU A 4 2.60 -15.16 -6.80
CA GLU A 4 1.71 -16.33 -6.82
C GLU A 4 1.54 -16.94 -8.21
N SER A 5 1.56 -16.13 -9.27
CA SER A 5 1.44 -16.62 -10.67
C SER A 5 2.66 -17.43 -11.11
N VAL A 6 3.84 -17.11 -10.56
CA VAL A 6 5.08 -17.87 -10.79
C VAL A 6 5.06 -19.18 -10.00
N LEU A 7 4.54 -19.17 -8.77
CA LEU A 7 4.40 -20.37 -7.94
C LEU A 7 3.44 -21.41 -8.55
N PHE A 8 2.31 -20.97 -9.09
CA PHE A 8 1.37 -21.84 -9.82
C PHE A 8 1.92 -22.35 -11.16
N GLY A 9 2.77 -21.56 -11.82
CA GLY A 9 3.48 -22.01 -13.02
C GLY A 9 4.52 -23.09 -12.71
N LEU A 10 5.21 -23.05 -11.56
CA LEU A 10 6.25 -24.03 -11.24
C LEU A 10 5.71 -25.39 -10.81
N THR A 11 4.46 -25.48 -10.35
CA THR A 11 3.83 -26.73 -9.88
C THR A 11 3.17 -27.56 -10.98
N GLN A 12 3.14 -27.09 -12.24
CA GLN A 12 2.53 -27.81 -13.36
C GLN A 12 3.53 -28.51 -14.27
N SER A 13 3.15 -29.69 -14.76
CA SER A 13 4.04 -30.66 -15.42
C SER A 13 4.31 -30.37 -16.91
N SER A 14 3.48 -29.58 -17.59
CA SER A 14 3.61 -29.26 -19.03
C SER A 14 3.70 -27.75 -19.29
N ASP A 15 4.57 -27.33 -20.21
CA ASP A 15 4.82 -25.91 -20.51
C ASP A 15 3.60 -25.16 -21.05
N GLU A 16 2.67 -25.86 -21.70
CA GLU A 16 1.44 -25.27 -22.23
C GLU A 16 0.45 -24.85 -21.13
N LEU A 17 0.38 -25.64 -20.04
CA LEU A 17 -0.52 -25.34 -18.92
C LEU A 17 -0.01 -24.16 -18.07
N LYS A 18 1.32 -24.00 -17.97
CA LYS A 18 1.98 -22.86 -17.30
C LYS A 18 1.66 -21.53 -18.00
N ARG A 19 1.73 -21.52 -19.33
CA ARG A 19 1.39 -20.33 -20.13
C ARG A 19 -0.08 -19.97 -20.01
N SER A 20 -0.98 -20.95 -20.07
CA SER A 20 -2.42 -20.73 -19.91
C SER A 20 -2.77 -20.16 -18.53
N ALA A 21 -2.21 -20.72 -17.46
CA ALA A 21 -2.42 -20.21 -16.10
C ALA A 21 -1.88 -18.78 -15.92
N TYR A 22 -0.70 -18.49 -16.47
CA TYR A 22 -0.12 -17.14 -16.45
C TYR A 22 -1.00 -16.11 -17.17
N TRP A 23 -1.48 -16.44 -18.38
CA TRP A 23 -2.35 -15.56 -19.15
C TRP A 23 -3.71 -15.38 -18.50
N LEU A 24 -4.32 -16.44 -17.96
CA LEU A 24 -5.59 -16.35 -17.25
C LEU A 24 -5.50 -15.47 -15.99
N CYS A 25 -4.46 -15.66 -15.16
CA CYS A 25 -4.24 -14.80 -13.99
C CYS A 25 -3.92 -13.36 -14.39
N GLY A 26 -3.09 -13.17 -15.42
CA GLY A 26 -2.70 -11.84 -15.92
C GLY A 26 -3.90 -11.07 -16.47
N ILE A 27 -4.71 -11.70 -17.31
CA ILE A 27 -5.94 -11.14 -17.88
C ILE A 27 -6.98 -10.91 -16.78
N GLY A 28 -7.13 -11.87 -15.86
CA GLY A 28 -8.01 -11.75 -14.71
C GLY A 28 -7.69 -10.50 -13.89
N ILE A 29 -6.41 -10.28 -13.54
CA ILE A 29 -5.98 -9.07 -12.82
C ILE A 29 -6.16 -7.82 -13.69
N LEU A 30 -5.80 -7.90 -14.98
CA LEU A 30 -5.91 -6.78 -15.91
C LEU A 30 -7.34 -6.25 -16.01
N PHE A 31 -8.36 -7.11 -15.92
CA PHE A 31 -9.76 -6.70 -15.97
C PHE A 31 -10.36 -6.47 -14.58
N ALA A 32 -10.08 -7.33 -13.61
CA ALA A 32 -10.60 -7.20 -12.26
C ALA A 32 -10.12 -5.91 -11.59
N TRP A 33 -8.89 -5.48 -11.87
CA TRP A 33 -8.32 -4.28 -11.26
C TRP A 33 -9.03 -2.99 -11.73
N PRO A 34 -9.12 -2.66 -13.04
CA PRO A 34 -9.86 -1.50 -13.52
C PRO A 34 -11.35 -1.58 -13.19
N MET A 35 -11.96 -2.77 -13.26
CA MET A 35 -13.36 -2.94 -12.88
C MET A 35 -13.57 -2.66 -11.39
N GLY A 36 -12.70 -3.15 -10.52
CA GLY A 36 -12.72 -2.83 -9.10
C GLY A 36 -12.58 -1.33 -8.82
N VAL A 37 -11.68 -0.65 -9.54
CA VAL A 37 -11.52 0.81 -9.46
C VAL A 37 -12.78 1.55 -9.95
N LEU A 38 -13.36 1.11 -11.06
CA LEU A 38 -14.56 1.72 -11.65
C LEU A 38 -15.77 1.54 -10.72
N ILE A 39 -15.96 0.33 -10.19
CA ILE A 39 -17.00 0.02 -9.20
C ILE A 39 -16.78 0.88 -7.94
N GLY A 40 -15.54 0.93 -7.43
CA GLY A 40 -15.20 1.75 -6.27
C GLY A 40 -15.46 3.25 -6.49
N TYR A 41 -15.15 3.77 -7.69
CA TYR A 41 -15.44 5.15 -8.07
C TYR A 41 -16.95 5.43 -8.13
N LEU A 42 -17.72 4.53 -8.77
CA LEU A 42 -19.17 4.67 -8.89
C LEU A 42 -19.87 4.58 -7.53
N LEU A 43 -19.52 3.61 -6.69
CA LEU A 43 -20.05 3.53 -5.32
C LEU A 43 -19.63 4.73 -4.48
N GLY A 44 -18.39 5.19 -4.62
CA GLY A 44 -17.85 6.37 -3.93
C GLY A 44 -18.57 7.67 -4.28
N HIS A 45 -18.98 7.83 -5.54
CA HIS A 45 -19.71 9.02 -6.00
C HIS A 45 -21.10 9.15 -5.35
N HIS A 46 -21.77 8.04 -5.07
CA HIS A 46 -23.07 8.03 -4.38
C HIS A 46 -22.95 8.25 -2.86
N LEU A 47 -21.77 8.06 -2.29
CA LEU A 47 -21.48 8.28 -0.87
C LEU A 47 -21.04 9.74 -0.64
N ALA A 48 -21.93 10.70 -0.89
CA ALA A 48 -21.68 12.14 -0.68
C ALA A 48 -21.38 12.53 0.79
N THR A 49 -21.47 11.57 1.73
CA THR A 49 -21.16 11.74 3.15
C THR A 49 -19.91 10.95 3.57
N THR A 50 -18.93 10.78 2.68
CA THR A 50 -17.65 10.06 2.93
C THR A 50 -16.87 10.63 4.12
N LYS A 51 -16.99 11.94 4.35
CA LYS A 51 -16.29 12.66 5.44
C LYS A 51 -16.82 12.31 6.84
N LEU A 52 -18.10 11.92 6.97
CA LEU A 52 -18.68 11.51 8.27
C LEU A 52 -18.46 10.02 8.59
N LEU A 53 -18.26 9.17 7.58
CA LEU A 53 -18.05 7.73 7.77
C LEU A 53 -16.59 7.36 8.08
N GLY A 54 -15.67 8.34 8.10
CA GLY A 54 -14.26 8.08 8.40
C GLY A 54 -13.55 7.20 7.36
N ILE A 55 -14.12 7.06 6.16
CA ILE A 55 -13.56 6.23 5.07
C ILE A 55 -12.16 6.71 4.68
N ASP A 56 -11.90 8.02 4.75
CA ASP A 56 -10.59 8.62 4.50
C ASP A 56 -9.51 8.16 5.50
N SER A 57 -9.92 7.74 6.71
CA SER A 57 -9.02 7.22 7.73
C SER A 57 -8.74 5.72 7.60
N ILE A 58 -9.49 4.98 6.78
CA ILE A 58 -9.30 3.52 6.63
C ILE A 58 -7.89 3.20 6.14
N PHE A 59 -7.39 3.97 5.16
CA PHE A 59 -6.07 3.73 4.61
C PHE A 59 -4.94 3.93 5.64
N PRO A 60 -4.86 5.07 6.36
CA PRO A 60 -3.95 5.23 7.50
C PRO A 60 -4.08 4.14 8.57
N VAL A 61 -5.31 3.73 8.91
CA VAL A 61 -5.56 2.70 9.93
C VAL A 61 -5.03 1.33 9.50
N VAL A 62 -5.26 0.93 8.25
CA VAL A 62 -4.73 -0.34 7.72
C VAL A 62 -3.20 -0.32 7.68
N LEU A 63 -2.60 0.78 7.20
CA LEU A 63 -1.14 0.94 7.24
C LEU A 63 -0.58 0.87 8.66
N PHE A 64 -1.24 1.51 9.61
CA PHE A 64 -0.86 1.45 11.02
C PHE A 64 -0.99 0.03 11.58
N ALA A 65 -2.09 -0.68 11.29
CA ALA A 65 -2.29 -2.06 11.74
C ALA A 65 -1.21 -3.01 11.20
N LEU A 66 -0.82 -2.84 9.93
CA LEU A 66 0.26 -3.62 9.31
C LEU A 66 1.63 -3.33 9.93
N THR A 67 1.89 -2.07 10.30
CA THR A 67 3.17 -1.63 10.88
C THR A 67 3.24 -1.80 12.41
N TYR A 68 2.12 -2.08 13.08
CA TYR A 68 2.03 -2.19 14.54
C TYR A 68 3.04 -3.17 15.14
N LYS A 69 3.23 -4.36 14.52
CA LYS A 69 4.23 -5.34 14.98
C LYS A 69 5.66 -4.80 14.87
N ALA A 70 5.97 -4.06 13.80
CA ALA A 70 7.29 -3.47 13.59
C ALA A 70 7.58 -2.35 14.61
N LEU A 71 6.56 -1.59 15.02
CA LEU A 71 6.67 -0.51 16.01
C LEU A 71 6.96 -1.00 17.45
N LYS A 72 6.86 -2.30 17.73
CA LYS A 72 7.23 -2.86 19.04
C LYS A 72 8.73 -2.72 19.33
N GLN A 73 9.57 -2.67 18.30
CA GLN A 73 11.00 -2.49 18.46
C GLN A 73 11.34 -1.03 18.79
N LYS A 74 12.16 -0.80 19.82
CA LYS A 74 12.52 0.54 20.29
C LYS A 74 13.28 1.36 19.23
N SER A 75 14.09 0.73 18.38
CA SER A 75 14.79 1.40 17.27
C SER A 75 13.79 1.86 16.21
N THR A 76 12.94 0.96 15.72
CA THR A 76 11.90 1.23 14.72
C THR A 76 10.94 2.32 15.17
N ARG A 77 10.53 2.30 16.45
CA ARG A 77 9.65 3.34 17.01
C ARG A 77 10.29 4.72 17.00
N LYS A 78 11.59 4.81 17.33
CA LYS A 78 12.34 6.09 17.28
C LYS A 78 12.46 6.62 15.85
N SER A 79 12.74 5.74 14.89
CA SER A 79 12.74 6.13 13.47
C SER A 79 11.38 6.59 12.97
N ALA A 80 10.32 5.89 13.34
CA ALA A 80 8.96 6.21 12.92
C ALA A 80 8.49 7.57 13.48
N ILE A 81 8.73 7.82 14.77
CA ILE A 81 8.33 9.09 15.41
C ILE A 81 9.13 10.27 14.83
N SER A 82 10.45 10.12 14.68
CA SER A 82 11.27 11.18 14.09
C SER A 82 10.92 11.45 12.63
N GLY A 83 10.67 10.41 11.83
CA GLY A 83 10.21 10.55 10.45
C GLY A 83 8.85 11.23 10.35
N ALA A 84 7.90 10.89 11.22
CA ALA A 84 6.60 11.54 11.29
C ALA A 84 6.73 13.03 11.66
N PHE A 85 7.61 13.36 12.60
CA PHE A 85 7.86 14.75 12.98
C PHE A 85 8.46 15.56 11.83
N ILE A 86 9.48 15.03 11.14
CA ILE A 86 10.08 15.67 9.96
C ILE A 86 9.02 15.89 8.88
N SER A 87 8.23 14.86 8.57
CA SER A 87 7.15 14.95 7.59
C SER A 87 6.18 16.08 7.96
N LEU A 88 5.72 16.15 9.21
CA LEU A 88 4.76 17.16 9.66
C LEU A 88 5.32 18.58 9.56
N MET A 89 6.58 18.78 9.93
CA MET A 89 7.25 20.09 9.83
C MET A 89 7.44 20.54 8.38
N THR A 90 7.55 19.59 7.45
CA THR A 90 7.72 19.89 6.02
C THR A 90 6.42 20.16 5.27
N VAL A 91 5.25 19.82 5.83
CA VAL A 91 3.93 20.03 5.19
C VAL A 91 3.70 21.46 4.69
N PRO A 92 3.97 22.54 5.45
CA PRO A 92 3.66 23.89 4.97
C PRO A 92 4.63 24.39 3.89
N PHE A 93 5.77 23.72 3.69
CA PHE A 93 6.83 24.18 2.78
C PHE A 93 6.89 23.41 1.46
N LEU A 94 6.34 22.20 1.41
CA LEU A 94 6.55 21.26 0.30
C LEU A 94 5.23 20.80 -0.35
N PRO A 95 5.21 20.60 -1.68
CA PRO A 95 4.08 20.03 -2.41
C PRO A 95 3.65 18.66 -1.87
N THR A 96 2.38 18.32 -2.11
CA THR A 96 1.79 17.03 -1.74
C THR A 96 2.65 15.85 -2.23
N GLY A 97 2.95 14.93 -1.32
CA GLY A 97 3.78 13.74 -1.58
C GLY A 97 5.25 13.87 -1.15
N ILE A 98 5.84 15.06 -1.20
CA ILE A 98 7.25 15.25 -0.80
C ILE A 98 7.48 15.17 0.72
N PRO A 99 6.60 15.71 1.59
CA PRO A 99 6.73 15.56 3.04
C PRO A 99 6.88 14.09 3.49
N ILE A 100 6.18 13.17 2.81
CA ILE A 100 6.25 11.73 3.12
C ILE A 100 7.64 11.18 2.80
N LEU A 101 8.28 11.60 1.71
CA LEU A 101 9.66 11.20 1.40
C LEU A 101 10.66 11.74 2.43
N MET A 102 10.42 12.94 2.94
CA MET A 102 11.26 13.53 4.00
C MET A 102 11.22 12.72 5.30
N SER A 103 10.16 11.93 5.54
CA SER A 103 10.11 11.02 6.71
C SER A 103 11.24 9.99 6.73
N LEU A 104 11.84 9.67 5.57
CA LEU A 104 12.97 8.72 5.48
C LEU A 104 14.20 9.20 6.25
N PHE A 105 14.38 10.50 6.44
CA PHE A 105 15.46 11.03 7.27
C PHE A 105 15.32 10.60 8.75
N GLY A 106 14.12 10.23 9.20
CA GLY A 106 13.91 9.64 10.52
C GLY A 106 14.63 8.30 10.73
N LEU A 107 14.93 7.56 9.65
CA LEU A 107 15.65 6.29 9.73
C LEU A 107 17.05 6.44 10.35
N PHE A 108 17.71 7.59 10.16
CA PHE A 108 19.02 7.86 10.73
C PHE A 108 19.00 7.94 12.26
N VAL A 109 17.84 8.24 12.86
CA VAL A 109 17.69 8.36 14.32
C VAL A 109 17.58 7.01 15.03
N GLY A 110 16.98 6.00 14.38
CA GLY A 110 16.82 4.66 14.96
C GLY A 110 17.91 3.67 14.57
N ARG A 111 18.86 4.01 13.70
CA ARG A 111 20.08 3.23 13.46
C ARG A 111 21.04 3.38 14.66
N LYS A 112 20.81 2.58 15.71
CA LYS A 112 21.77 2.32 16.78
C LYS A 112 21.75 0.84 17.11
#